data_AF-A0A955RIM7-F1
#
_entry.id   AF-A0A955RIM7-F1
#
_cell.length_a   1.000
_cell.length_b   1.000
_cell.length_c   1.000
_cell.angle_alpha   90.00
_cell.angle_beta   90.00
_cell.angle_gamma   90.00
#
_symmetry.space_group_name_H-M   'P 1'
#
loop_
_entity.id
_entity.type
_entity.pdbx_description
1 polymer ?
#
loop_
_entity_poly.entity_id
_entity_poly.type
_entity_poly.pdbx_seq_one_letter_code
_entity_poly.pdbx_strand_id
1 'polypeptide(L)'
;MSKQNNKLPDNYPTSISEAYDLIVKALLSEDEELIAKTWKFINEAEGDWVWVRAKLITDCYEAADAKGREEFCLLALSEHVKNGRALPLAELFTDPETNIDYLEYLMGDMTIYRVPIATPEMGKYEYQKALEKKFLGDFIETHSVDEITYTPLDTQEKIDAYNNGEYYEKFVYGKRRKNKK
;
A
#
# COMPACT_ATOMS: atom_id res chain seq x y z
N MET A 1 43.81 -7.02 21.80
CA MET A 1 42.52 -6.84 21.11
C MET A 1 42.61 -7.52 19.76
N SER A 2 42.03 -8.72 19.64
CA SER A 2 41.96 -9.45 18.38
C SER A 2 40.80 -8.89 17.56
N LYS A 3 41.06 -8.32 16.37
CA LYS A 3 40.03 -8.09 15.37
C LYS A 3 39.62 -9.48 14.87
N GLN A 4 38.53 -10.03 15.42
CA GLN A 4 37.90 -11.19 14.82
C GLN A 4 37.43 -10.78 13.43
N ASN A 5 38.12 -11.31 12.42
CA ASN A 5 37.68 -11.32 11.04
C ASN A 5 36.27 -11.92 11.00
N ASN A 6 35.26 -11.08 10.79
CA ASN A 6 33.97 -11.52 10.29
C ASN A 6 34.17 -11.98 8.84
N LYS A 7 34.79 -13.16 8.66
CA LYS A 7 34.64 -13.90 7.41
C LYS A 7 33.19 -14.35 7.37
N LEU A 8 32.41 -13.71 6.51
CA LEU A 8 31.10 -14.20 6.10
C LEU A 8 31.27 -15.68 5.74
N PRO A 9 30.40 -16.58 6.23
CA PRO A 9 30.53 -18.02 5.95
C PRO A 9 30.53 -18.27 4.44
N ASP A 10 31.40 -19.18 3.99
CA ASP A 10 31.49 -19.60 2.60
C ASP A 10 30.10 -20.04 2.12
N ASN A 11 29.59 -19.40 1.05
CA ASN A 11 28.26 -19.54 0.40
C ASN A 11 27.26 -18.37 0.59
N TYR A 12 27.67 -17.23 1.14
CA TYR A 12 26.84 -16.02 1.05
C TYR A 12 26.88 -15.43 -0.38
N PRO A 13 25.72 -15.02 -0.95
CA PRO A 13 25.67 -14.43 -2.29
C PRO A 13 26.54 -13.18 -2.37
N THR A 14 27.28 -13.06 -3.47
CA THR A 14 28.26 -11.98 -3.68
C THR A 14 27.71 -10.84 -4.54
N SER A 15 26.53 -11.03 -5.11
CA SER A 15 25.81 -10.03 -5.89
C SER A 15 24.30 -10.00 -5.59
N ILE A 16 23.64 -8.90 -5.92
CA ILE A 16 22.18 -8.73 -5.83
C ILE A 16 21.44 -9.83 -6.61
N SER A 17 21.96 -10.22 -7.79
CA SER A 17 21.36 -11.27 -8.61
C SER A 17 21.43 -12.64 -7.94
N GLU A 18 22.60 -13.01 -7.41
CA GLU A 18 22.78 -14.28 -6.70
C GLU A 18 21.92 -14.36 -5.44
N ALA A 19 21.80 -13.25 -4.72
CA ALA A 19 20.95 -13.14 -3.56
C ALA A 19 19.47 -13.33 -3.92
N TYR A 20 19.02 -12.67 -4.99
CA TYR A 20 17.65 -12.82 -5.48
C TYR A 20 17.35 -14.27 -5.90
N ASP A 21 18.24 -14.90 -6.68
CA ASP A 21 18.06 -16.29 -7.12
C ASP A 21 18.04 -17.28 -5.95
N LEU A 22 18.89 -17.05 -4.94
CA LEU A 22 18.89 -17.85 -3.71
C LEU A 22 17.55 -17.74 -2.97
N ILE A 23 17.01 -16.53 -2.88
CA ILE A 23 15.74 -16.28 -2.20
C ILE A 23 14.58 -16.95 -2.94
N VAL A 24 14.50 -16.79 -4.26
CA VAL A 24 13.46 -17.44 -5.07
C VAL A 24 13.54 -18.96 -4.93
N LYS A 25 14.75 -19.54 -4.97
CA LYS A 25 14.94 -20.97 -4.74
C LYS A 25 14.47 -21.41 -3.36
N ALA A 26 14.78 -20.65 -2.32
CA ALA A 26 14.37 -20.99 -0.97
C ALA A 26 12.84 -20.92 -0.78
N LEU A 27 12.16 -19.91 -1.38
CA LEU A 27 10.71 -19.77 -1.32
C LEU A 27 9.96 -20.92 -2.00
N LEU A 28 10.57 -21.54 -3.01
CA LEU A 28 10.00 -22.67 -3.77
C LEU A 28 10.49 -24.04 -3.28
N SER A 29 11.31 -24.07 -2.22
CA SER A 29 11.91 -25.28 -1.69
C SER A 29 11.15 -25.81 -0.48
N GLU A 30 11.23 -27.12 -0.24
CA GLU A 30 10.83 -27.77 1.01
C GLU A 30 12.01 -27.94 1.99
N ASP A 31 13.22 -27.54 1.58
CA ASP A 31 14.43 -27.62 2.40
C ASP A 31 14.43 -26.54 3.51
N GLU A 32 14.10 -26.96 4.73
CA GLU A 32 14.06 -26.09 5.91
C GLU A 32 15.40 -25.42 6.23
N GLU A 33 16.54 -26.06 5.93
CA GLU A 33 17.87 -25.49 6.17
C GLU A 33 18.15 -24.35 5.18
N LEU A 34 17.80 -24.54 3.91
CA LEU A 34 17.88 -23.50 2.88
C LEU A 34 16.96 -22.32 3.19
N ILE A 35 15.74 -22.59 3.66
CA ILE A 35 14.77 -21.57 4.08
C ILE A 35 15.34 -20.76 5.24
N ALA A 36 15.83 -21.41 6.30
CA ALA A 36 16.37 -20.75 7.48
C ALA A 36 17.61 -19.89 7.15
N LYS A 37 18.53 -20.39 6.32
CA LYS A 37 19.72 -19.65 5.88
C LYS A 37 19.34 -18.40 5.08
N THR A 38 18.37 -18.54 4.17
CA THR A 38 17.90 -17.43 3.34
C THR A 38 17.20 -16.35 4.19
N TRP A 39 16.35 -16.73 5.14
CA TRP A 39 15.71 -15.75 6.03
C TRP A 39 16.72 -15.03 6.92
N LYS A 40 17.74 -15.75 7.43
CA LYS A 40 18.84 -15.14 8.16
C LYS A 40 19.57 -14.11 7.31
N PHE A 41 19.90 -14.46 6.06
CA PHE A 41 20.52 -13.52 5.11
C PHE A 41 19.65 -12.28 4.91
N ILE A 42 18.37 -12.42 4.58
CA ILE A 42 17.45 -11.28 4.34
C ILE A 42 17.38 -10.34 5.54
N ASN A 43 17.35 -10.89 6.76
CA ASN A 43 17.17 -10.12 7.99
C ASN A 43 18.46 -9.43 8.46
N GLU A 44 19.62 -10.06 8.24
CA GLU A 44 20.93 -9.54 8.68
C GLU A 44 21.64 -8.71 7.59
N ALA A 45 21.12 -8.69 6.36
CA ALA A 45 21.73 -7.99 5.24
C ALA A 45 21.60 -6.46 5.34
N GLU A 46 22.73 -5.77 5.44
CA GLU A 46 22.86 -4.30 5.53
C GLU A 46 23.25 -3.64 4.19
N GLY A 47 22.87 -2.37 3.99
CA GLY A 47 23.24 -1.63 2.78
C GLY A 47 22.36 -1.96 1.57
N ASP A 48 22.97 -2.19 0.41
CA ASP A 48 22.27 -2.33 -0.89
C ASP A 48 21.34 -3.55 -0.98
N TRP A 49 21.39 -4.47 -0.02
CA TRP A 49 20.50 -5.63 0.03
C TRP A 49 19.03 -5.27 0.29
N VAL A 50 18.74 -4.03 0.71
CA VAL A 50 17.36 -3.50 0.72
C VAL A 50 16.73 -3.58 -0.68
N TRP A 51 17.53 -3.44 -1.75
CA TRP A 51 17.05 -3.52 -3.13
C TRP A 51 16.64 -4.93 -3.54
N VAL A 52 17.21 -5.97 -2.94
CA VAL A 52 16.76 -7.36 -3.16
C VAL A 52 15.36 -7.56 -2.61
N ARG A 53 15.09 -7.04 -1.41
CA ARG A 53 13.74 -7.05 -0.80
C ARG A 53 12.75 -6.25 -1.64
N ALA A 54 13.14 -5.05 -2.08
CA ALA A 54 12.30 -4.21 -2.94
C ALA A 54 11.97 -4.93 -4.27
N LYS A 55 12.97 -5.55 -4.91
CA LYS A 55 12.76 -6.33 -6.14
C LYS A 55 11.80 -7.49 -5.93
N LEU A 56 11.99 -8.29 -4.88
CA LEU A 56 11.12 -9.43 -4.57
C LEU A 56 9.67 -8.99 -4.39
N ILE A 57 9.46 -7.91 -3.63
CA ILE A 57 8.15 -7.30 -3.41
C ILE A 57 7.51 -6.89 -4.75
N THR A 58 8.24 -6.20 -5.61
CA THR A 58 7.74 -5.76 -6.91
C THR A 58 7.36 -6.95 -7.80
N ASP A 59 8.22 -7.97 -7.90
CA ASP A 59 7.95 -9.13 -8.76
C ASP A 59 6.72 -9.92 -8.24
N CYS A 60 6.57 -10.07 -6.92
CA CYS A 60 5.38 -10.67 -6.32
C CYS A 60 4.12 -9.87 -6.65
N TYR A 61 4.16 -8.55 -6.56
CA TYR A 61 3.03 -7.68 -6.89
C TYR A 61 2.67 -7.74 -8.40
N GLU A 62 3.68 -7.75 -9.28
CA GLU A 62 3.47 -7.84 -10.72
C GLU A 62 2.86 -9.18 -11.16
N ALA A 63 3.25 -10.26 -10.50
CA ALA A 63 2.75 -11.60 -10.72
C ALA A 63 1.37 -11.86 -10.07
N ALA A 64 1.02 -11.11 -9.02
CA ALA A 64 -0.24 -11.28 -8.29
C ALA A 64 -1.47 -11.03 -9.17
N ASP A 65 -2.50 -11.85 -8.94
CA ASP A 65 -3.86 -11.62 -9.42
C ASP A 65 -4.52 -10.46 -8.65
N ALA A 66 -5.79 -10.18 -8.94
CA ALA A 66 -6.51 -9.11 -8.26
C ALA A 66 -6.55 -9.30 -6.74
N LYS A 67 -6.75 -10.54 -6.27
CA LYS A 67 -6.83 -10.82 -4.83
C LYS A 67 -5.49 -10.66 -4.13
N GLY A 68 -4.40 -11.17 -4.73
CA GLY A 68 -3.06 -10.98 -4.18
C GLY A 68 -2.65 -9.50 -4.11
N ARG A 69 -3.10 -8.66 -5.05
CA ARG A 69 -2.87 -7.21 -5.01
C ARG A 69 -3.66 -6.52 -3.90
N GLU A 70 -4.90 -6.93 -3.68
CA GLU A 70 -5.71 -6.49 -2.54
C GLU A 70 -5.00 -6.80 -1.22
N GLU A 71 -4.60 -8.06 -1.01
CA GLU A 71 -3.89 -8.50 0.19
C GLU A 71 -2.59 -7.72 0.39
N PHE A 72 -1.85 -7.46 -0.68
CA PHE A 72 -0.64 -6.65 -0.63
C PHE A 72 -0.91 -5.22 -0.13
N CYS A 73 -1.94 -4.55 -0.67
CA CYS A 73 -2.33 -3.21 -0.24
C CYS A 73 -2.80 -3.19 1.23
N LEU A 74 -3.59 -4.19 1.63
CA LEU A 74 -4.07 -4.32 3.00
C LEU A 74 -2.95 -4.58 4.00
N LEU A 75 -1.93 -5.37 3.63
CA LEU A 75 -0.74 -5.58 4.45
C LEU A 75 -0.01 -4.26 4.69
N ALA A 76 0.23 -3.48 3.63
CA ALA A 76 0.88 -2.17 3.74
C ALA A 76 0.08 -1.23 4.66
N LEU A 77 -1.24 -1.12 4.46
CA LEU A 77 -2.10 -0.27 5.28
C LEU A 77 -2.21 -0.75 6.72
N SER A 78 -2.18 -2.07 6.97
CA SER A 78 -2.20 -2.60 8.34
C SER A 78 -1.02 -2.08 9.16
N GLU A 79 0.15 -1.91 8.56
CA GLU A 79 1.32 -1.31 9.22
C GLU A 79 1.13 0.19 9.43
N HIS A 80 0.52 0.92 8.49
CA HIS A 80 0.17 2.33 8.72
C HIS A 80 -0.82 2.50 9.87
N VAL A 81 -1.84 1.64 9.96
CA VAL A 81 -2.83 1.65 11.04
C VAL A 81 -2.16 1.32 12.39
N LYS A 82 -1.34 0.27 12.47
CA LYS A 82 -0.60 -0.11 13.70
C LYS A 82 0.28 1.03 14.22
N ASN A 83 0.86 1.80 13.30
CA ASN A 83 1.73 2.94 13.63
C ASN A 83 0.98 4.27 13.84
N GLY A 84 -0.36 4.26 13.84
CA GLY A 84 -1.19 5.45 14.04
C GLY A 84 -1.13 6.46 12.89
N ARG A 85 -0.72 6.02 11.69
CA ARG A 85 -0.58 6.85 10.48
C ARG A 85 -1.78 6.76 9.54
N ALA A 86 -2.68 5.81 9.79
CA ALA A 86 -3.93 5.65 9.06
C ALA A 86 -5.05 5.23 10.01
N LEU A 87 -6.28 5.62 9.69
CA LEU A 87 -7.49 5.22 10.39
C LEU A 87 -8.44 4.54 9.38
N PRO A 88 -8.82 3.27 9.58
CA PRO A 88 -9.84 2.65 8.74
C PRO A 88 -11.19 3.35 8.95
N LEU A 89 -11.87 3.66 7.85
CA LEU A 89 -13.24 4.15 7.89
C LEU A 89 -14.19 2.95 7.92
N ALA A 90 -15.25 3.05 8.73
CA ALA A 90 -16.10 1.91 9.07
C ALA A 90 -17.06 1.49 7.95
N GLU A 91 -17.33 2.36 6.98
CA GLU A 91 -18.27 2.12 5.90
C GLU A 91 -17.52 1.73 4.62
N LEU A 92 -18.08 0.77 3.88
CA LEU A 92 -17.62 0.46 2.54
C LEU A 92 -18.07 1.56 1.58
N PHE A 93 -17.17 1.94 0.68
CA PHE A 93 -17.49 2.83 -0.42
C PHE A 93 -17.73 2.01 -1.68
N THR A 94 -18.95 2.06 -2.23
CA THR A 94 -19.25 1.41 -3.51
C THR A 94 -19.15 2.43 -4.63
N ASP A 95 -18.30 2.18 -5.63
CA ASP A 95 -18.21 2.99 -6.83
C ASP A 95 -19.49 2.85 -7.67
N PRO A 96 -20.28 3.92 -7.87
CA PRO A 96 -21.54 3.86 -8.60
C PRO A 96 -21.36 3.61 -10.10
N GLU A 97 -20.16 3.82 -10.67
CA GLU A 97 -19.92 3.56 -12.10
C GLU A 97 -19.60 2.10 -12.38
N THR A 98 -18.86 1.46 -11.46
CA THR A 98 -18.33 0.10 -11.67
C THR A 98 -18.92 -0.94 -10.72
N ASN A 99 -19.63 -0.49 -9.69
CA ASN A 99 -20.17 -1.28 -8.59
C ASN A 99 -19.10 -2.08 -7.82
N ILE A 100 -17.85 -1.60 -7.83
CA ILE A 100 -16.74 -2.15 -7.04
C ILE A 100 -16.79 -1.53 -5.64
N ASP A 101 -16.67 -2.36 -4.62
CA ASP A 101 -16.54 -1.92 -3.23
C ASP A 101 -15.09 -1.61 -2.86
N TYR A 102 -14.90 -0.59 -2.02
CA TYR A 102 -13.61 -0.12 -1.53
C TYR A 102 -13.61 -0.06 -0.01
N LEU A 103 -12.47 -0.46 0.56
CA LEU A 103 -12.10 -0.17 1.94
C LEU A 103 -11.41 1.19 1.98
N GLU A 104 -11.92 2.12 2.80
CA GLU A 104 -11.37 3.47 2.90
C GLU A 104 -10.53 3.65 4.17
N TYR A 105 -9.43 4.40 4.04
CA TYR A 105 -8.50 4.72 5.13
C TYR A 105 -8.20 6.22 5.11
N LEU A 106 -8.44 6.90 6.23
CA LEU A 106 -8.00 8.29 6.42
C LEU A 106 -6.53 8.29 6.83
N MET A 107 -5.68 8.86 5.98
CA MET A 107 -4.25 8.98 6.20
C MET A 107 -3.93 10.18 7.12
N GLY A 108 -2.73 10.19 7.70
CA GLY A 108 -2.31 11.26 8.63
C GLY A 108 -2.24 12.67 8.02
N ASP A 109 -2.17 12.77 6.69
CA ASP A 109 -2.23 14.01 5.90
C ASP A 109 -3.66 14.40 5.49
N MET A 110 -4.68 13.72 6.07
CA MET A 110 -6.10 13.90 5.79
C MET A 110 -6.55 13.41 4.41
N THR A 111 -5.69 12.74 3.64
CA THR A 111 -6.10 12.09 2.38
C THR A 111 -6.89 10.81 2.65
N ILE A 112 -7.82 10.47 1.76
CA ILE A 112 -8.53 9.18 1.79
C ILE A 112 -7.81 8.24 0.82
N TYR A 113 -7.24 7.17 1.34
CA TYR A 113 -6.71 6.07 0.54
C TYR A 113 -7.76 4.96 0.43
N ARG A 114 -7.98 4.45 -0.78
CA ARG A 114 -9.01 3.43 -1.06
C ARG A 114 -8.37 2.16 -1.60
N VAL A 115 -8.76 1.03 -1.05
CA VAL A 115 -8.36 -0.29 -1.55
C VAL A 115 -9.59 -0.97 -2.16
N PRO A 116 -9.62 -1.22 -3.48
CA PRO A 116 -10.71 -1.98 -4.08
C PRO A 116 -10.70 -3.42 -3.54
N ILE A 117 -11.89 -3.94 -3.28
CA ILE A 117 -12.11 -5.35 -2.94
C ILE A 117 -12.14 -6.13 -4.24
N ALA A 118 -11.22 -7.09 -4.39
CA ALA A 118 -11.13 -7.90 -5.60
C ALA A 118 -12.35 -8.83 -5.70
N THR A 119 -13.01 -8.83 -6.85
CA THR A 119 -14.05 -9.81 -7.16
C THR A 119 -13.44 -11.08 -7.75
N PRO A 120 -14.11 -12.25 -7.68
CA PRO A 120 -13.59 -13.49 -8.26
C PRO A 120 -13.30 -13.44 -9.76
N GLU A 121 -13.98 -12.54 -10.48
CA GLU A 121 -13.84 -12.39 -11.94
C GLU A 121 -12.87 -11.26 -12.34
N MET A 122 -12.41 -10.45 -11.37
CA MET A 122 -11.59 -9.27 -11.66
C MET A 122 -10.18 -9.66 -12.11
N GLY A 123 -9.77 -9.15 -13.27
CA GLY A 123 -8.40 -9.31 -13.75
C GLY A 123 -7.41 -8.37 -13.03
N LYS A 124 -6.12 -8.73 -12.98
CA LYS A 124 -5.08 -7.91 -12.33
C LYS A 124 -4.96 -6.48 -12.89
N TYR A 125 -5.22 -6.30 -14.19
CA TYR A 125 -5.20 -4.97 -14.82
C TYR A 125 -6.46 -4.16 -14.54
N GLU A 126 -7.61 -4.81 -14.36
CA GLU A 126 -8.84 -4.16 -13.92
C GLU A 126 -8.71 -3.71 -12.47
N TYR A 127 -8.13 -4.56 -11.62
CA TYR A 127 -7.77 -4.22 -10.25
C TYR A 127 -6.84 -3.01 -10.20
N GLN A 128 -5.77 -2.99 -11.01
CA GLN A 128 -4.87 -1.84 -11.07
C GLN A 128 -5.59 -0.55 -11.47
N LYS A 129 -6.49 -0.61 -12.47
CA LYS A 129 -7.30 0.55 -12.86
C LYS A 129 -8.23 1.02 -11.75
N ALA A 130 -8.85 0.09 -11.02
CA ALA A 130 -9.69 0.40 -9.86
C ALA A 130 -8.88 1.06 -8.74
N LEU A 131 -7.68 0.55 -8.46
CA LEU A 131 -6.78 1.07 -7.44
C LEU A 131 -6.28 2.49 -7.78
N GLU A 132 -5.99 2.75 -9.06
CA GLU A 132 -5.56 4.06 -9.55
C GLU A 132 -6.73 5.02 -9.82
N LYS A 133 -7.98 4.54 -9.70
CA LYS A 133 -9.16 5.37 -9.95
C LYS A 133 -9.21 6.46 -8.89
N LYS A 134 -9.26 7.70 -9.37
CA LYS A 134 -9.50 8.88 -8.55
C LYS A 134 -11.01 9.08 -8.43
N PHE A 135 -11.46 9.32 -7.21
CA PHE A 135 -12.86 9.52 -6.90
C PHE A 135 -13.15 10.98 -6.61
N LEU A 136 -14.43 11.31 -6.74
CA LEU A 136 -14.96 12.58 -6.27
C LEU A 136 -14.68 12.73 -4.77
N GLY A 137 -14.06 13.84 -4.37
CA GLY A 137 -13.60 14.05 -2.98
C GLY A 137 -12.11 13.92 -2.77
N ASP A 138 -11.36 13.50 -3.80
CA ASP A 138 -9.91 13.43 -3.74
C ASP A 138 -9.27 14.81 -3.98
N PHE A 139 -8.10 15.04 -3.39
CA PHE A 139 -7.37 16.31 -3.48
C PHE A 139 -6.08 16.14 -4.28
N ILE A 140 -5.73 17.13 -5.10
CA ILE A 140 -4.35 17.35 -5.55
C ILE A 140 -3.64 18.10 -4.43
N GLU A 141 -2.62 17.46 -3.86
CA GLU A 141 -1.64 18.14 -3.05
C GLU A 141 -0.67 18.90 -3.96
N THR A 142 -0.53 20.20 -3.71
CA THR A 142 0.38 21.08 -4.43
C THR A 142 1.39 21.65 -3.43
N HIS A 143 2.68 21.42 -3.69
CA HIS A 143 3.75 21.95 -2.85
C HIS A 143 4.25 23.28 -3.40
N SER A 144 4.18 24.31 -2.58
CA SER A 144 4.95 25.55 -2.76
C SER A 144 6.05 25.64 -1.71
N VAL A 145 6.94 26.62 -1.84
CA VAL A 145 8.10 26.80 -0.92
C VAL A 145 7.65 27.01 0.53
N ASP A 146 6.46 27.58 0.74
CA ASP A 146 5.97 28.01 2.06
C ASP A 146 4.64 27.39 2.48
N GLU A 147 3.94 26.68 1.58
CA GLU A 147 2.59 26.17 1.84
C GLU A 147 2.29 24.89 1.04
N ILE A 148 1.54 23.99 1.68
CA ILE A 148 0.91 22.83 1.04
C ILE A 148 -0.55 23.19 0.80
N THR A 149 -0.99 23.18 -0.46
CA THR A 149 -2.38 23.48 -0.84
C THR A 149 -3.07 22.22 -1.35
N TYR A 150 -4.19 21.87 -0.73
CA TYR A 150 -5.06 20.79 -1.18
C TYR A 150 -6.14 21.37 -2.10
N THR A 151 -6.02 21.10 -3.40
CA THR A 151 -7.04 21.49 -4.38
C THR A 151 -7.94 20.30 -4.65
N PRO A 152 -9.25 20.35 -4.34
CA PRO A 152 -10.15 19.26 -4.70
C PRO A 152 -10.11 19.03 -6.22
N LEU A 153 -10.14 17.78 -6.66
CA LEU A 153 -10.07 17.38 -8.07
C LEU A 153 -11.31 17.76 -8.90
N ASP A 154 -12.28 18.44 -8.30
CA ASP A 154 -13.64 18.55 -8.82
C ASP A 154 -14.04 19.95 -9.28
N THR A 155 -14.97 19.98 -10.24
CA THR A 155 -15.83 21.12 -10.56
C THR A 155 -17.12 21.02 -9.75
N GLN A 156 -17.76 22.17 -9.46
CA GLN A 156 -18.99 22.22 -8.65
C GLN A 156 -20.11 21.27 -9.16
N GLU A 157 -20.25 21.13 -10.47
CA GLU A 157 -21.26 20.23 -11.07
C GLU A 157 -21.08 18.75 -10.74
N LYS A 158 -19.84 18.27 -10.55
CA LYS A 158 -19.59 16.87 -10.20
C LYS A 158 -19.89 16.59 -8.72
N ILE A 159 -19.63 17.58 -7.86
CA ILE A 159 -19.96 17.55 -6.43
C ILE A 159 -21.47 17.37 -6.24
N ASP A 160 -22.27 18.10 -7.01
CA ASP A 160 -23.73 18.08 -6.90
C ASP A 160 -24.35 16.76 -7.41
N ALA A 161 -23.69 16.05 -8.35
CA ALA A 161 -24.21 14.84 -8.98
C ALA A 161 -24.04 13.55 -8.14
N TYR A 162 -23.09 13.51 -7.20
CA TYR A 162 -22.73 12.30 -6.47
C TYR A 162 -23.37 12.29 -5.08
N ASN A 163 -24.18 11.26 -4.79
CA ASN A 163 -25.02 11.20 -3.58
C ASN A 163 -25.81 12.51 -3.33
N ASN A 164 -26.28 13.18 -4.40
CA ASN A 164 -26.98 14.48 -4.34
C ASN A 164 -26.23 15.59 -3.58
N GLY A 165 -24.89 15.54 -3.52
CA GLY A 165 -24.06 16.46 -2.73
C GLY A 165 -23.87 16.08 -1.26
N GLU A 166 -24.51 15.01 -0.77
CA GLU A 166 -24.46 14.62 0.66
C GLU A 166 -23.13 14.00 1.08
N TYR A 167 -22.38 13.38 0.17
CA TYR A 167 -21.08 12.74 0.50
C TYR A 167 -20.11 13.76 1.10
N TYR A 168 -20.01 14.93 0.49
CA TYR A 168 -19.14 16.01 0.96
C TYR A 168 -19.58 16.63 2.30
N GLU A 169 -20.89 16.79 2.52
CA GLU A 169 -21.41 17.31 3.79
C GLU A 169 -21.13 16.39 4.99
N LYS A 170 -21.07 15.07 4.76
CA LYS A 170 -20.78 14.09 5.82
C LYS A 170 -19.29 13.96 6.12
N PHE A 171 -18.43 13.98 5.10
CA PHE A 171 -17.03 13.55 5.26
C PHE A 171 -16.00 14.68 5.25
N VAL A 172 -16.21 15.79 4.52
CA VAL A 172 -15.25 16.92 4.49
C VAL A 172 -15.53 17.93 5.60
N TYR A 173 -16.80 18.20 5.87
CA TYR A 173 -17.20 19.01 7.01
C TYR A 173 -17.55 18.12 8.18
N GLY A 174 -16.52 17.52 8.77
CA GLY A 174 -16.62 16.92 10.10
C GLY A 174 -17.37 17.91 10.99
N LYS A 175 -18.62 17.61 11.32
CA LYS A 175 -19.42 18.38 12.26
C LYS A 175 -18.62 18.41 13.54
N ARG A 176 -17.85 19.50 13.76
CA ARG A 176 -17.65 20.05 15.09
C ARG A 176 -19.06 20.31 15.60
N ARG A 177 -19.65 19.29 16.22
CA ARG A 177 -20.76 19.48 17.17
C ARG A 177 -20.19 20.44 18.20
N LYS A 178 -20.43 21.74 17.98
CA LYS A 178 -20.43 22.71 19.07
C LYS A 178 -21.39 22.12 20.10
N ASN A 179 -20.85 21.66 21.21
CA ASN A 179 -21.65 21.41 22.39
C ASN A 179 -22.35 22.73 22.72
N LYS A 180 -23.62 22.86 22.33
CA LYS A 180 -24.52 23.85 22.91
C LYS A 180 -24.84 23.32 24.31
N LYS A 181 -24.22 23.93 25.32
CA LYS A 181 -24.89 24.20 26.58
C LYS A 181 -25.42 25.63 26.53
#